data_AF-A0A1V5YNH8-F1
#
_entry.id   AF-A0A1V5YNH8-F1
#
_cell.length_a   1.000
_cell.length_b   1.000
_cell.length_c   1.000
_cell.angle_alpha   90.00
_cell.angle_beta   90.00
_cell.angle_gamma   90.00
#
_symmetry.space_group_name_H-M   'P 1'
#
loop_
_entity.id
_entity.type
_entity.pdbx_description
1 polymer ?
#
loop_
_entity_poly.entity_id
_entity_poly.type
_entity_poly.pdbx_seq_one_letter_code
_entity_poly.pdbx_strand_id
1 'polypeptide(L)'
;MKSTYKSFLWMMSMLFSFVLMLHMTSCVEENILRKRVDHNPASPVVVSSFSPDSGRVATQMLIKGENFGGHKDSIAVFINDIEASVIGVDPEGTLIYCIVPSLRGNDFREEGEIIQAPIKVVVGNSNPSTLDKKLVYTFTKNVSTFLGFTDQDGNTAIIDGTFEKAQFQSPFWLAFDTDVNSLDEFGKPKKNIYLIEENNGLRFIDMYEKKVETIFRTNSDLRRPRTIAFTKNIDNVPNYRDTMIIANDGDDWHWNGTVIIPRDSVTRKFTDGTPVPWRSVMRHKQCNGGAIHPTSGDYWFNSYSKSQVYKVFNRSGQTWRYGGPTADKLNEDGKEGINYFFLVQDNNWEFNIQIAPSGKFAYIVSKNQHYIARMDYNFEKRAFERPQPFVGSQKRRGFKDGVGVGNTLFNEPQQGAFDKYDNFYVCDGENNCIRKVTPEGQVSTYAGRPESAAGYSDGALRDAQFNSPFGIIYDDDINAFYIADRDNRRIRSIKVE
;
A
#
# COMPACT_ATOMS: atom_id res chain seq x y z
N MET A 1 37.23 -34.93 56.35
CA MET A 1 35.91 -34.76 57.01
C MET A 1 35.55 -33.32 57.41
N LYS A 2 36.48 -32.43 57.79
CA LYS A 2 36.13 -31.04 58.16
C LYS A 2 35.76 -30.10 56.98
N SER A 3 36.24 -30.37 55.76
CA SER A 3 35.97 -29.53 54.57
C SER A 3 34.57 -29.76 53.98
N THR A 4 34.14 -31.03 53.88
CA THR A 4 32.81 -31.41 53.35
C THR A 4 31.65 -30.93 54.23
N TYR A 5 31.84 -30.88 55.55
CA TYR A 5 30.82 -30.40 56.48
C TYR A 5 30.54 -28.90 56.36
N LYS A 6 31.58 -28.09 56.07
CA LYS A 6 31.42 -26.65 55.83
C LYS A 6 30.67 -26.37 54.53
N SER A 7 30.96 -27.12 53.47
CA SER A 7 30.27 -26.96 52.19
C SER A 7 28.79 -27.36 52.28
N PHE A 8 28.48 -28.40 53.06
CA PHE A 8 27.10 -28.84 53.30
C PHE A 8 26.29 -27.83 54.14
N LEU A 9 26.89 -27.26 55.19
CA LEU A 9 26.26 -26.20 55.99
C LEU A 9 26.02 -24.93 55.16
N TRP A 10 26.96 -24.55 54.29
CA TRP A 10 26.81 -23.38 53.41
C TRP A 10 25.68 -23.58 52.40
N MET A 11 25.58 -24.78 51.82
CA MET A 11 24.54 -25.12 50.87
C MET A 11 23.15 -25.16 51.54
N MET A 12 23.05 -25.68 52.76
CA MET A 12 21.80 -25.61 53.54
C MET A 12 21.43 -24.19 53.93
N SER A 13 22.40 -23.33 54.29
CA SER A 13 22.14 -21.93 54.61
C SER A 13 21.68 -21.12 53.39
N MET A 14 22.23 -21.39 52.19
CA MET A 14 21.75 -20.81 50.95
C MET A 14 20.35 -21.31 50.58
N LEU A 15 20.08 -22.61 50.74
CA LEU A 15 18.74 -23.16 50.50
C LEU A 15 17.70 -22.56 51.46
N PHE A 16 18.05 -22.40 52.74
CA PHE A 16 17.14 -21.82 53.74
C PHE A 16 16.90 -20.33 53.49
N SER A 17 17.92 -19.59 53.01
CA SER A 17 17.79 -18.18 52.61
C SER A 17 16.95 -18.02 51.35
N PHE A 18 17.08 -18.94 50.38
CA PHE A 18 16.29 -18.96 49.15
C PHE A 18 14.82 -19.32 49.43
N VAL A 19 14.57 -20.24 50.35
CA VAL A 19 13.21 -20.60 50.81
C VAL A 19 12.58 -19.48 51.63
N LEU A 20 13.36 -18.74 52.45
CA LEU A 20 12.86 -17.55 53.14
C LEU A 20 12.53 -16.39 52.18
N MET A 21 13.31 -16.21 51.11
CA MET A 21 13.00 -15.22 50.06
C MET A 21 11.77 -15.63 49.24
N LEU A 22 11.55 -16.93 49.01
CA LEU A 22 10.32 -17.47 48.39
C LEU A 22 9.07 -17.31 49.27
N HIS A 23 9.21 -16.94 50.56
CA HIS A 23 8.09 -16.71 51.47
C HIS A 23 7.76 -15.23 51.71
N MET A 24 8.45 -14.30 51.03
CA MET A 24 8.17 -12.85 51.12
C MET A 24 7.69 -12.22 49.80
N THR A 25 7.30 -13.03 48.81
CA THR A 25 6.56 -12.56 47.63
C THR A 25 5.33 -13.42 47.38
N SER A 26 4.51 -13.60 48.41
CA SER A 26 3.08 -13.73 48.18
C SER A 26 2.54 -12.31 48.15
N CYS A 27 2.56 -11.68 46.96
CA CYS A 27 1.51 -10.72 46.69
C CYS A 27 0.24 -11.55 46.74
N VAL A 28 -0.51 -11.45 47.84
CA VAL A 28 -1.93 -11.75 47.78
C VAL A 28 -2.43 -10.89 46.64
N GLU A 29 -2.69 -11.52 45.49
CA GLU A 29 -3.57 -10.93 44.49
C GLU A 29 -4.91 -10.87 45.19
N GLU A 30 -5.09 -9.79 45.94
CA GLU A 30 -6.36 -9.45 46.53
C GLU A 30 -7.22 -9.20 45.30
N ASN A 31 -7.94 -10.25 44.88
CA ASN A 31 -9.12 -10.16 44.05
C ASN A 31 -10.15 -9.35 44.85
N ILE A 32 -9.83 -8.06 45.07
CA ILE A 32 -10.82 -7.03 45.29
C ILE A 32 -11.54 -7.00 43.94
N LEU A 33 -12.54 -7.87 43.81
CA LEU A 33 -13.71 -7.57 43.01
C LEU A 33 -14.21 -6.23 43.56
N ARG A 34 -13.64 -5.12 43.09
CA ARG A 34 -14.15 -3.78 43.38
C ARG A 34 -15.57 -3.83 42.90
N LYS A 35 -16.50 -3.84 43.85
CA LYS A 35 -17.92 -3.90 43.55
C LYS A 35 -18.20 -2.71 42.64
N ARG A 36 -18.55 -3.02 41.38
CA ARG A 36 -18.87 -2.00 40.39
C ARG A 36 -20.09 -1.24 40.89
N VAL A 37 -20.03 0.08 40.81
CA VAL A 37 -21.13 0.95 41.20
C VAL A 37 -22.17 0.92 40.09
N ASP A 38 -23.43 0.69 40.42
CA ASP A 38 -24.51 0.80 39.45
C ASP A 38 -24.84 2.28 39.18
N HIS A 39 -25.21 2.58 37.94
CA HIS A 39 -25.78 3.88 37.61
C HIS A 39 -27.05 4.13 38.43
N ASN A 40 -27.18 5.32 39.03
CA ASN A 40 -28.39 5.76 39.72
C ASN A 40 -29.29 6.59 38.80
N PRO A 41 -30.46 6.07 38.34
CA PRO A 41 -31.35 6.81 37.44
C PRO A 41 -31.97 8.06 38.06
N ALA A 42 -31.96 8.19 39.38
CA ALA A 42 -32.47 9.37 40.09
C ALA A 42 -31.44 10.51 40.19
N SER A 43 -30.17 10.25 39.83
CA SER A 43 -29.10 11.26 39.83
C SER A 43 -28.70 11.61 38.39
N PRO A 44 -28.32 12.86 38.10
CA PRO A 44 -27.89 13.23 36.76
C PRO A 44 -26.57 12.54 36.41
N VAL A 45 -26.38 12.24 35.12
CA VAL A 45 -25.05 11.91 34.57
C VAL A 45 -24.33 13.23 34.30
N VAL A 46 -23.10 13.37 34.76
CA VAL A 46 -22.32 14.61 34.61
C VAL A 46 -21.01 14.31 33.91
N VAL A 47 -20.75 14.95 32.78
CA VAL A 47 -19.42 14.99 32.16
C VAL A 47 -18.70 16.23 32.66
N SER A 48 -17.58 16.06 33.36
CA SER A 48 -16.82 17.17 33.94
C SER A 48 -15.63 17.59 33.07
N SER A 49 -14.96 16.64 32.42
CA SER A 49 -13.84 16.92 31.52
C SER A 49 -13.55 15.72 30.63
N PHE A 50 -12.74 15.95 29.60
CA PHE A 50 -12.14 14.89 28.80
C PHE A 50 -10.69 15.24 28.47
N SER A 51 -9.90 14.24 28.10
CA SER A 51 -8.52 14.39 27.66
C SER A 51 -8.17 13.32 26.63
N PRO A 52 -7.39 13.63 25.58
CA PRO A 52 -6.85 14.96 25.26
C PRO A 52 -7.91 15.93 24.71
N ASP A 53 -7.57 17.23 24.71
CA ASP A 53 -8.42 18.32 24.21
C ASP A 53 -8.48 18.40 22.68
N SER A 54 -7.52 17.76 22.02
CA SER A 54 -7.38 17.65 20.58
C SER A 54 -7.04 16.22 20.19
N GLY A 55 -7.51 15.78 19.03
CA GLY A 55 -7.26 14.43 18.54
C GLY A 55 -7.62 14.25 17.08
N ARG A 56 -7.64 13.00 16.66
CA ARG A 56 -8.00 12.47 15.32
C ARG A 56 -8.67 11.10 15.50
N VAL A 57 -9.05 10.41 14.43
CA VAL A 57 -9.56 9.03 14.57
C VAL A 57 -8.57 8.16 15.35
N ALA A 58 -9.12 7.19 16.08
CA ALA A 58 -8.40 6.25 16.91
C ALA A 58 -7.66 6.86 18.11
N THR A 59 -7.81 8.17 18.37
CA THR A 59 -7.28 8.78 19.60
C THR A 59 -7.95 8.13 20.81
N GLN A 60 -7.14 7.64 21.74
CA GLN A 60 -7.64 7.18 23.04
C GLN A 60 -8.05 8.38 23.87
N MET A 61 -9.30 8.41 24.30
CA MET A 61 -9.89 9.49 25.06
C MET A 61 -10.37 9.01 26.43
N LEU A 62 -10.05 9.81 27.44
CA LEU A 62 -10.57 9.68 28.80
C LEU A 62 -11.67 10.70 29.00
N ILE A 63 -12.84 10.28 29.48
CA ILE A 63 -13.93 11.16 29.89
C ILE A 63 -14.14 10.99 31.39
N LYS A 64 -14.04 12.10 32.12
CA LYS A 64 -14.26 12.19 33.56
C LYS A 64 -15.65 12.71 33.85
N GLY A 65 -16.23 12.23 34.94
CA GLY A 65 -17.56 12.64 35.33
C GLY A 65 -18.07 11.90 36.55
N GLU A 66 -19.39 11.92 36.69
CA GLU A 66 -20.10 11.34 37.82
C GLU A 66 -21.28 10.51 37.32
N ASN A 67 -21.59 9.44 38.06
CA ASN A 67 -22.76 8.59 37.88
C ASN A 67 -22.82 7.85 36.51
N PHE A 68 -21.66 7.47 35.94
CA PHE A 68 -21.62 6.64 34.73
C PHE A 68 -22.00 5.18 34.98
N GLY A 69 -21.80 4.70 36.21
CA GLY A 69 -21.84 3.28 36.54
C GLY A 69 -20.60 2.53 36.04
N GLY A 70 -20.25 1.43 36.71
CA GLY A 70 -19.05 0.64 36.44
C GLY A 70 -19.24 -0.40 35.33
N HIS A 71 -20.32 -0.34 34.55
CA HIS A 71 -20.65 -1.30 33.50
C HIS A 71 -20.65 -0.62 32.13
N LYS A 72 -19.68 -1.00 31.26
CA LYS A 72 -19.52 -0.34 29.96
C LYS A 72 -20.71 -0.53 29.02
N ASP A 73 -21.41 -1.66 29.11
CA ASP A 73 -22.48 -2.04 28.17
C ASP A 73 -23.73 -1.14 28.30
N SER A 74 -23.85 -0.38 29.40
CA SER A 74 -24.89 0.63 29.58
C SER A 74 -24.47 2.04 29.15
N ILE A 75 -23.24 2.23 28.66
CA ILE A 75 -22.68 3.56 28.36
C ILE A 75 -22.51 3.70 26.85
N ALA A 76 -23.13 4.73 26.28
CA ALA A 76 -22.90 5.17 24.92
C ALA A 76 -22.21 6.54 24.93
N VAL A 77 -21.13 6.66 24.18
CA VAL A 77 -20.41 7.93 23.98
C VAL A 77 -20.57 8.32 22.53
N PHE A 78 -20.90 9.58 22.28
CA PHE A 78 -21.00 10.16 20.93
C PHE A 78 -20.06 11.35 20.81
N ILE A 79 -19.32 11.40 19.72
CA ILE A 79 -18.44 12.52 19.36
C ILE A 79 -18.93 13.03 18.00
N ASN A 80 -19.37 14.28 17.96
CA ASN A 80 -20.03 14.86 16.78
C ASN A 80 -21.18 13.97 16.25
N ASP A 81 -21.99 13.45 17.17
CA ASP A 81 -23.10 12.52 16.92
C ASP A 81 -22.74 11.16 16.31
N ILE A 82 -21.45 10.85 16.16
CA ILE A 82 -20.97 9.50 15.80
C ILE A 82 -20.64 8.74 17.09
N GLU A 83 -21.15 7.51 17.20
CA GLU A 83 -20.90 6.65 18.36
C GLU A 83 -19.43 6.23 18.43
N ALA A 84 -18.81 6.48 19.57
CA ALA A 84 -17.43 6.14 19.89
C ALA A 84 -17.37 4.79 20.60
N SER A 85 -16.38 3.96 20.27
CA SER A 85 -16.21 2.67 20.95
C SER A 85 -15.75 2.87 22.39
N VAL A 86 -16.58 2.47 23.35
CA VAL A 86 -16.23 2.43 24.77
C VAL A 86 -15.42 1.18 25.07
N ILE A 87 -14.13 1.36 25.37
CA ILE A 87 -13.21 0.25 25.65
C ILE A 87 -13.24 -0.16 27.13
N GLY A 88 -13.59 0.75 28.03
CA GLY A 88 -13.68 0.45 29.45
C GLY A 88 -14.27 1.57 30.29
N VAL A 89 -14.63 1.22 31.52
CA VAL A 89 -15.05 2.15 32.57
C VAL A 89 -14.45 1.68 33.90
N ASP A 90 -14.05 2.61 34.74
CA ASP A 90 -13.58 2.31 36.08
C ASP A 90 -14.71 1.72 36.95
N PRO A 91 -14.39 0.87 37.96
CA PRO A 91 -15.40 0.30 38.84
C PRO A 91 -16.27 1.34 39.57
N GLU A 92 -15.71 2.52 39.83
CA GLU A 92 -16.37 3.63 40.51
C GLU A 92 -17.34 4.41 39.61
N GLY A 93 -17.28 4.23 38.28
CA GLY A 93 -18.17 4.90 37.33
C GLY A 93 -17.91 6.40 37.18
N THR A 94 -16.63 6.80 37.26
CA THR A 94 -16.18 8.20 37.17
C THR A 94 -15.28 8.46 35.94
N LEU A 95 -14.81 7.41 35.28
CA LEU A 95 -13.86 7.44 34.17
C LEU A 95 -14.28 6.49 33.06
N ILE A 96 -14.60 7.04 31.89
CA ILE A 96 -14.83 6.29 30.66
C ILE A 96 -13.56 6.35 29.81
N TYR A 97 -13.17 5.19 29.26
CA TYR A 97 -12.13 5.05 28.26
C TYR A 97 -12.81 4.75 26.92
N CYS A 98 -12.62 5.60 25.91
CA CYS A 98 -13.17 5.40 24.58
C CYS A 98 -12.16 5.69 23.47
N ILE A 99 -12.51 5.30 22.25
CA ILE A 99 -11.73 5.54 21.03
C ILE A 99 -12.50 6.52 20.15
N VAL A 100 -11.86 7.63 19.80
CA VAL A 100 -12.47 8.63 18.91
C VAL A 100 -12.75 8.01 17.53
N PRO A 101 -14.01 8.01 17.05
CA PRO A 101 -14.36 7.43 15.74
C PRO A 101 -13.94 8.36 14.59
N SER A 102 -14.01 7.87 13.35
CA SER A 102 -13.87 8.73 12.18
C SER A 102 -15.06 9.69 12.12
N LEU A 103 -14.78 10.99 11.99
CA LEU A 103 -15.81 12.04 11.91
C LEU A 103 -16.06 12.54 10.49
N ARG A 104 -15.53 11.86 9.47
CA ARG A 104 -15.61 12.32 8.08
C ARG A 104 -17.03 12.23 7.51
N GLY A 105 -17.76 11.15 7.82
CA GLY A 105 -19.02 10.83 7.15
C GLY A 105 -18.84 10.64 5.65
N ASN A 106 -19.72 11.25 4.85
CA ASN A 106 -19.68 11.21 3.38
C ASN A 106 -18.96 12.41 2.76
N ASP A 107 -18.46 13.34 3.58
CA ASP A 107 -17.84 14.55 3.08
C ASP A 107 -16.43 14.28 2.54
N PHE A 108 -16.05 15.05 1.53
CA PHE A 108 -14.63 15.18 1.19
C PHE A 108 -13.95 16.05 2.24
N ARG A 109 -12.82 15.57 2.80
CA ARG A 109 -12.04 16.27 3.82
C ARG A 109 -10.59 16.32 3.39
N GLU A 110 -9.93 17.43 3.68
CA GLU A 110 -8.49 17.59 3.43
C GLU A 110 -7.67 17.23 4.67
N GLU A 111 -6.43 16.80 4.44
CA GLU A 111 -5.49 16.54 5.53
C GLU A 111 -5.19 17.86 6.26
N GLY A 112 -5.32 17.84 7.60
CA GLY A 112 -5.10 19.00 8.46
C GLY A 112 -6.35 19.87 8.67
N GLU A 113 -7.48 19.55 8.04
CA GLU A 113 -8.76 20.23 8.31
C GLU A 113 -9.17 20.02 9.78
N ILE A 114 -9.70 21.06 10.43
CA ILE A 114 -10.04 21.05 11.86
C ILE A 114 -11.53 21.31 12.07
N ILE A 115 -12.17 20.50 12.92
CA ILE A 115 -13.53 20.75 13.41
C ILE A 115 -13.57 20.76 14.94
N GLN A 116 -14.59 21.41 15.49
CA GLN A 116 -14.89 21.42 16.92
C GLN A 116 -16.01 20.41 17.21
N ALA A 117 -15.65 19.22 17.66
CA ALA A 117 -16.58 18.11 17.83
C ALA A 117 -17.19 18.10 19.26
N PRO A 118 -18.53 18.24 19.40
CA PRO A 118 -19.18 18.11 20.69
C PRO A 118 -19.12 16.67 21.20
N ILE A 119 -19.08 16.51 22.53
CA ILE A 119 -19.08 15.19 23.18
C ILE A 119 -20.36 15.03 23.99
N LYS A 120 -20.98 13.86 23.86
CA LYS A 120 -22.24 13.49 24.50
C LYS A 120 -22.12 12.10 25.11
N VAL A 121 -22.47 11.95 26.37
CA VAL A 121 -22.49 10.66 27.09
C VAL A 121 -23.93 10.34 27.48
N VAL A 122 -24.36 9.11 27.21
CA VAL A 122 -25.68 8.58 27.57
C VAL A 122 -25.48 7.30 28.36
N VAL A 123 -26.19 7.16 29.49
CA VAL A 123 -26.13 5.96 30.33
C VAL A 123 -27.53 5.36 30.44
N GLY A 124 -27.75 4.18 29.85
CA GLY A 124 -29.08 3.55 29.78
C GLY A 124 -30.12 4.50 29.17
N ASN A 125 -31.20 4.77 29.92
CA ASN A 125 -32.29 5.66 29.51
C ASN A 125 -32.18 7.08 30.08
N SER A 126 -31.02 7.47 30.61
CA SER A 126 -30.81 8.81 31.16
C SER A 126 -30.77 9.89 30.07
N ASN A 127 -31.04 11.14 30.47
CA ASN A 127 -30.83 12.28 29.58
C ASN A 127 -29.34 12.40 29.22
N PRO A 128 -29.00 12.76 27.96
CA PRO A 128 -27.62 12.93 27.56
C PRO A 128 -26.91 14.02 28.38
N SER A 129 -25.67 13.73 28.74
CA SER A 129 -24.76 14.68 29.40
C SER A 129 -23.76 15.21 28.38
N THR A 130 -23.59 16.53 28.33
CA THR A 130 -22.70 17.23 27.38
C THR A 130 -21.81 18.22 28.12
N LEU A 131 -20.72 18.63 27.47
CA LEU A 131 -19.82 19.67 27.95
C LEU A 131 -19.72 20.77 26.89
N ASP A 132 -19.63 22.03 27.32
CA ASP A 132 -19.46 23.18 26.39
C ASP A 132 -18.12 23.11 25.64
N LYS A 133 -17.10 22.55 26.29
CA LYS A 133 -15.79 22.26 25.68
C LYS A 133 -15.96 21.21 24.59
N LYS A 134 -15.38 21.48 23.42
CA LYS A 134 -15.41 20.59 22.25
C LYS A 134 -14.02 20.00 22.00
N LEU A 135 -13.99 18.79 21.43
CA LEU A 135 -12.75 18.18 20.95
C LEU A 135 -12.29 18.93 19.70
N VAL A 136 -11.03 19.37 19.69
CA VAL A 136 -10.39 19.88 18.47
C VAL A 136 -9.97 18.67 17.62
N TYR A 137 -10.81 18.29 16.68
CA TYR A 137 -10.57 17.13 15.81
C TYR A 137 -9.82 17.58 14.55
N THR A 138 -8.68 16.95 14.27
CA THR A 138 -7.90 17.20 13.06
C THR A 138 -7.99 16.01 12.12
N PHE A 139 -8.41 16.25 10.88
CA PHE A 139 -8.49 15.22 9.87
C PHE A 139 -7.09 14.80 9.42
N THR A 140 -6.81 13.50 9.40
CA THR A 140 -5.47 12.99 9.07
C THR A 140 -5.53 11.75 8.19
N LYS A 141 -4.45 11.51 7.43
CA LYS A 141 -4.33 10.28 6.65
C LYS A 141 -4.09 9.08 7.56
N ASN A 142 -4.79 7.99 7.27
CA ASN A 142 -4.59 6.70 7.91
C ASN A 142 -4.44 5.60 6.88
N VAL A 143 -3.76 4.53 7.29
CA VAL A 143 -3.73 3.26 6.58
C VAL A 143 -4.96 2.46 7.01
N SER A 144 -5.70 1.94 6.04
CA SER A 144 -6.80 1.00 6.27
C SER A 144 -6.74 -0.18 5.30
N THR A 145 -7.38 -1.28 5.65
CA THR A 145 -7.62 -2.36 4.69
C THR A 145 -8.72 -1.95 3.74
N PHE A 146 -8.40 -1.93 2.44
CA PHE A 146 -9.35 -1.63 1.39
C PHE A 146 -10.07 -2.90 0.91
N LEU A 147 -9.32 -3.95 0.59
CA LEU A 147 -9.86 -5.21 0.08
C LEU A 147 -9.04 -6.43 0.50
N GLY A 148 -9.71 -7.58 0.51
CA GLY A 148 -9.14 -8.87 0.83
C GLY A 148 -9.07 -9.14 2.32
N PHE A 149 -9.00 -10.42 2.65
CA PHE A 149 -8.83 -10.91 4.00
C PHE A 149 -8.16 -12.29 3.96
N THR A 150 -7.69 -12.72 5.11
CA THR A 150 -7.29 -14.10 5.38
C THR A 150 -8.28 -14.69 6.36
N ASP A 151 -8.46 -16.01 6.32
CA ASP A 151 -9.18 -16.68 7.39
C ASP A 151 -8.42 -16.63 8.72
N GLN A 152 -9.02 -17.21 9.77
CA GLN A 152 -8.46 -17.26 11.12
C GLN A 152 -7.10 -17.96 11.21
N ASP A 153 -6.78 -18.82 10.25
CA ASP A 153 -5.54 -19.58 10.17
C ASP A 153 -4.50 -18.89 9.25
N GLY A 154 -4.85 -17.72 8.72
CA GLY A 154 -3.99 -16.96 7.80
C GLY A 154 -4.04 -17.45 6.35
N ASN A 155 -4.93 -18.38 6.01
CA ASN A 155 -5.04 -18.91 4.64
C ASN A 155 -5.90 -18.00 3.75
N THR A 156 -5.70 -18.15 2.44
CA THR A 156 -6.40 -17.38 1.40
C THR A 156 -6.34 -18.13 0.05
N ALA A 157 -7.27 -17.82 -0.84
CA ALA A 157 -7.33 -18.32 -2.21
C ALA A 157 -7.52 -17.17 -3.21
N ILE A 158 -7.43 -17.45 -4.52
CA ILE A 158 -7.90 -16.52 -5.54
C ILE A 158 -9.40 -16.73 -5.67
N ILE A 159 -10.18 -15.82 -5.09
CA ILE A 159 -11.64 -15.87 -5.12
C ILE A 159 -12.15 -14.57 -5.76
N ASP A 160 -12.94 -14.72 -6.81
CA ASP A 160 -13.72 -13.65 -7.44
C ASP A 160 -15.03 -13.43 -6.66
N GLY A 161 -15.61 -12.24 -6.81
CA GLY A 161 -16.89 -11.93 -6.18
C GLY A 161 -16.98 -10.48 -5.74
N THR A 162 -17.87 -10.21 -4.78
CA THR A 162 -18.00 -8.88 -4.19
C THR A 162 -16.77 -8.53 -3.35
N PHE A 163 -16.59 -7.25 -3.03
CA PHE A 163 -15.50 -6.77 -2.18
C PHE A 163 -15.42 -7.49 -0.82
N GLU A 164 -16.54 -7.94 -0.27
CA GLU A 164 -16.60 -8.67 1.01
C GLU A 164 -16.17 -10.14 0.89
N LYS A 165 -16.18 -10.70 -0.32
CA LYS A 165 -15.90 -12.13 -0.57
C LYS A 165 -14.59 -12.37 -1.29
N ALA A 166 -14.12 -11.39 -2.06
CA ALA A 166 -12.92 -11.53 -2.87
C ALA A 166 -11.68 -11.74 -2.00
N GLN A 167 -10.81 -12.63 -2.46
CA GLN A 167 -9.54 -12.95 -1.81
C GLN A 167 -8.38 -12.87 -2.79
N PHE A 168 -7.19 -12.63 -2.25
CA PHE A 168 -5.93 -12.50 -2.99
C PHE A 168 -4.87 -13.41 -2.38
N GLN A 169 -3.98 -13.93 -3.22
CA GLN A 169 -2.83 -14.73 -2.80
C GLN A 169 -1.52 -13.97 -2.91
N SER A 170 -1.31 -13.14 -3.93
CA SER A 170 -0.01 -12.45 -4.07
C SER A 170 -0.19 -11.10 -4.77
N PRO A 171 -0.95 -10.15 -4.20
CA PRO A 171 -1.14 -8.87 -4.87
C PRO A 171 0.22 -8.17 -5.05
N PHE A 172 0.56 -7.80 -6.29
CA PHE A 172 1.94 -7.45 -6.67
C PHE A 172 2.08 -6.09 -7.35
N TRP A 173 1.34 -5.83 -8.43
CA TRP A 173 1.46 -4.58 -9.20
C TRP A 173 0.07 -4.05 -9.53
N LEU A 174 -0.13 -2.76 -9.32
CA LEU A 174 -1.42 -2.08 -9.48
C LEU A 174 -1.36 -1.10 -10.65
N ALA A 175 -2.47 -0.92 -11.37
CA ALA A 175 -2.59 0.15 -12.35
C ALA A 175 -4.05 0.61 -12.48
N PHE A 176 -4.25 1.92 -12.55
CA PHE A 176 -5.57 2.49 -12.85
C PHE A 176 -5.90 2.36 -14.33
N ASP A 177 -7.12 1.90 -14.60
CA ASP A 177 -7.79 2.06 -15.88
C ASP A 177 -8.78 3.22 -15.76
N THR A 178 -8.47 4.34 -16.40
CA THR A 178 -9.35 5.52 -16.48
C THR A 178 -10.17 5.44 -17.77
N ASP A 179 -11.44 5.04 -17.68
CA ASP A 179 -12.33 5.00 -18.85
C ASP A 179 -12.98 6.38 -19.04
N VAL A 180 -12.40 7.17 -19.94
CA VAL A 180 -12.91 8.51 -20.30
C VAL A 180 -14.33 8.51 -20.88
N ASN A 181 -14.83 7.36 -21.32
CA ASN A 181 -16.17 7.23 -21.88
C ASN A 181 -17.22 6.77 -20.85
N SER A 182 -16.82 6.50 -19.60
CA SER A 182 -17.71 6.08 -18.53
C SER A 182 -17.54 7.03 -17.35
N LEU A 183 -18.62 7.70 -16.94
CA LEU A 183 -18.57 8.70 -15.87
C LEU A 183 -19.12 8.15 -14.55
N ASP A 184 -18.57 8.61 -13.44
CA ASP A 184 -19.09 8.37 -12.10
C ASP A 184 -20.25 9.31 -11.75
N GLU A 185 -20.77 9.19 -10.53
CA GLU A 185 -21.89 10.01 -10.04
C GLU A 185 -21.58 11.51 -9.97
N PHE A 186 -20.29 11.88 -10.00
CA PHE A 186 -19.80 13.26 -10.01
C PHE A 186 -19.41 13.75 -11.41
N GLY A 187 -19.67 12.95 -12.46
CA GLY A 187 -19.34 13.30 -13.84
C GLY A 187 -17.86 13.18 -14.18
N LYS A 188 -17.04 12.51 -13.34
CA LYS A 188 -15.62 12.25 -13.62
C LYS A 188 -15.43 10.89 -14.31
N PRO A 189 -14.40 10.72 -15.15
CA PRO A 189 -14.05 9.41 -15.71
C PRO A 189 -13.90 8.33 -14.64
N LYS A 190 -14.51 7.17 -14.86
CA LYS A 190 -14.42 6.04 -13.94
C LYS A 190 -12.98 5.51 -13.87
N LYS A 191 -12.46 5.31 -12.66
CA LYS A 191 -11.16 4.72 -12.37
C LYS A 191 -11.32 3.33 -11.74
N ASN A 192 -11.08 2.28 -12.53
CA ASN A 192 -11.00 0.90 -12.04
C ASN A 192 -9.54 0.47 -11.86
N ILE A 193 -9.30 -0.63 -11.13
CA ILE A 193 -7.93 -1.08 -10.83
C ILE A 193 -7.70 -2.44 -11.49
N TYR A 194 -6.58 -2.57 -12.20
CA TYR A 194 -6.02 -3.87 -12.54
C TYR A 194 -4.90 -4.23 -11.58
N LEU A 195 -4.87 -5.50 -11.18
CA LEU A 195 -3.92 -6.05 -10.24
C LEU A 195 -3.24 -7.27 -10.86
N ILE A 196 -1.92 -7.23 -11.03
CA ILE A 196 -1.14 -8.45 -11.20
C ILE A 196 -1.01 -9.12 -9.84
N GLU A 197 -1.37 -10.39 -9.75
CA GLU A 197 -1.10 -11.22 -8.58
C GLU A 197 0.18 -12.05 -8.76
N GLU A 198 1.32 -11.38 -8.92
CA GLU A 198 2.62 -12.00 -9.20
C GLU A 198 2.51 -13.13 -10.25
N ASN A 199 2.78 -14.39 -9.86
CA ASN A 199 2.77 -15.55 -10.75
C ASN A 199 1.38 -16.21 -10.86
N ASN A 200 0.31 -15.56 -10.42
CA ASN A 200 -1.04 -16.13 -10.37
C ASN A 200 -1.91 -15.65 -11.52
N GLY A 201 -1.82 -14.38 -11.93
CA GLY A 201 -2.61 -13.87 -13.04
C GLY A 201 -2.90 -12.38 -12.94
N LEU A 202 -3.93 -11.96 -13.68
CA LEU A 202 -4.43 -10.58 -13.69
C LEU A 202 -5.85 -10.57 -13.12
N ARG A 203 -6.09 -9.69 -12.15
CA ARG A 203 -7.40 -9.40 -11.57
C ARG A 203 -7.87 -8.02 -12.03
N PHE A 204 -9.18 -7.87 -12.14
CA PHE A 204 -9.86 -6.61 -12.35
C PHE A 204 -10.70 -6.29 -11.12
N ILE A 205 -10.51 -5.12 -10.54
CA ILE A 205 -11.22 -4.60 -9.39
C ILE A 205 -12.11 -3.47 -9.89
N ASP A 206 -13.40 -3.74 -9.96
CA ASP A 206 -14.43 -2.77 -10.31
C ASP A 206 -14.78 -1.95 -9.07
N MET A 207 -14.34 -0.70 -9.05
CA MET A 207 -14.48 0.21 -7.91
C MET A 207 -15.93 0.69 -7.72
N TYR A 208 -16.76 0.56 -8.75
CA TYR A 208 -18.13 1.09 -8.80
C TYR A 208 -19.15 -0.02 -8.54
N GLU A 209 -18.98 -1.17 -9.19
CA GLU A 209 -19.81 -2.36 -8.94
C GLU A 209 -19.35 -3.15 -7.71
N LYS A 210 -18.23 -2.76 -7.10
CA LYS A 210 -17.62 -3.37 -5.90
C LYS A 210 -17.41 -4.87 -6.06
N LYS A 211 -16.78 -5.25 -7.18
CA LYS A 211 -16.48 -6.64 -7.53
C LYS A 211 -15.04 -6.84 -7.97
N VAL A 212 -14.53 -8.04 -7.75
CA VAL A 212 -13.24 -8.50 -8.22
C VAL A 212 -13.45 -9.69 -9.13
N GLU A 213 -12.83 -9.66 -10.30
CA GLU A 213 -12.90 -10.69 -11.34
C GLU A 213 -11.49 -11.10 -11.78
N THR A 214 -11.31 -12.37 -12.13
CA THR A 214 -10.08 -12.85 -12.75
C THR A 214 -10.17 -12.67 -14.26
N ILE A 215 -9.22 -11.93 -14.83
CA ILE A 215 -9.11 -11.74 -16.28
C ILE A 215 -8.42 -12.93 -16.93
N PHE A 216 -7.30 -13.38 -16.35
CA PHE A 216 -6.64 -14.62 -16.73
C PHE A 216 -5.80 -15.18 -15.58
N ARG A 217 -5.51 -16.48 -15.66
CA ARG A 217 -4.50 -17.15 -14.83
C ARG A 217 -3.21 -17.31 -15.63
N THR A 218 -2.06 -17.19 -14.98
CA THR A 218 -0.76 -17.48 -15.61
C THR A 218 -0.69 -18.93 -16.09
N ASN A 219 0.15 -19.15 -17.09
CA ASN A 219 0.44 -20.48 -17.64
C ASN A 219 1.91 -20.54 -18.07
N SER A 220 2.31 -21.59 -18.80
CA SER A 220 3.69 -21.75 -19.30
C SER A 220 4.15 -20.60 -20.17
N ASP A 221 3.23 -19.95 -20.89
CA ASP A 221 3.53 -18.94 -21.89
C ASP A 221 3.54 -17.52 -21.32
N LEU A 222 2.90 -17.30 -20.16
CA LEU A 222 2.87 -16.04 -19.42
C LEU A 222 3.01 -16.34 -17.91
N ARG A 223 4.21 -16.74 -17.49
CA ARG A 223 4.46 -17.28 -16.15
C ARG A 223 4.63 -16.22 -15.07
N ARG A 224 5.23 -15.08 -15.40
CA ARG A 224 5.70 -14.06 -14.43
C ARG A 224 5.42 -12.64 -14.93
N PRO A 225 4.14 -12.24 -15.06
CA PRO A 225 3.80 -10.86 -15.41
C PRO A 225 4.34 -9.90 -14.34
N ARG A 226 4.90 -8.75 -14.76
CA ARG A 226 5.67 -7.85 -13.89
C ARG A 226 5.06 -6.47 -13.76
N THR A 227 4.72 -5.82 -14.86
CA THR A 227 4.15 -4.46 -14.84
C THR A 227 3.01 -4.33 -15.83
N ILE A 228 2.11 -3.39 -15.56
CA ILE A 228 1.01 -3.01 -16.44
C ILE A 228 1.30 -1.59 -16.97
N ALA A 229 1.08 -1.38 -18.26
CA ALA A 229 1.03 -0.05 -18.88
C ALA A 229 -0.17 0.02 -19.83
N PHE A 230 -0.62 1.23 -20.16
CA PHE A 230 -1.71 1.46 -21.10
C PHE A 230 -1.25 2.35 -22.24
N THR A 231 -1.60 1.99 -23.47
CA THR A 231 -1.32 2.82 -24.65
C THR A 231 -2.07 4.14 -24.56
N LYS A 232 -1.44 5.23 -24.99
CA LYS A 232 -2.12 6.51 -25.15
C LYS A 232 -3.10 6.45 -26.32
N ASN A 233 -4.33 6.88 -26.10
CA ASN A 233 -5.27 7.19 -27.17
C ASN A 233 -4.87 8.56 -27.76
N ILE A 234 -4.58 8.62 -29.05
CA ILE A 234 -4.32 9.89 -29.74
C ILE A 234 -5.59 10.22 -30.51
N ASP A 235 -6.12 11.41 -30.23
CA ASP A 235 -7.39 11.91 -30.76
C ASP A 235 -7.53 11.70 -32.29
N ASN A 236 -8.72 11.24 -32.70
CA ASN A 236 -9.23 11.20 -34.08
C ASN A 236 -8.87 10.01 -34.99
N VAL A 237 -8.62 8.81 -34.46
CA VAL A 237 -8.63 7.58 -35.31
C VAL A 237 -9.82 6.69 -34.97
N PRO A 238 -10.85 6.60 -35.83
CA PRO A 238 -11.93 5.63 -35.67
C PRO A 238 -11.34 4.21 -35.57
N ASN A 239 -11.78 3.45 -34.56
CA ASN A 239 -11.34 2.08 -34.23
C ASN A 239 -10.03 1.90 -33.45
N TYR A 240 -9.42 2.96 -32.90
CA TYR A 240 -8.28 2.79 -32.00
C TYR A 240 -8.74 2.26 -30.64
N ARG A 241 -8.37 1.02 -30.32
CA ARG A 241 -8.68 0.37 -29.04
C ARG A 241 -7.55 0.65 -28.07
N ASP A 242 -7.88 1.22 -26.91
CA ASP A 242 -6.97 1.26 -25.77
C ASP A 242 -6.40 -0.15 -25.58
N THR A 243 -5.10 -0.26 -25.34
CA THR A 243 -4.43 -1.55 -25.21
C THR A 243 -3.63 -1.57 -23.93
N MET A 244 -3.86 -2.59 -23.11
CA MET A 244 -3.04 -2.91 -21.97
C MET A 244 -1.79 -3.64 -22.45
N ILE A 245 -0.64 -3.28 -21.91
CA ILE A 245 0.66 -3.91 -22.12
C ILE A 245 1.10 -4.52 -20.81
N ILE A 246 1.48 -5.80 -20.84
CA ILE A 246 2.03 -6.51 -19.69
C ILE A 246 3.44 -6.96 -20.02
N ALA A 247 4.41 -6.46 -19.24
CA ALA A 247 5.78 -6.98 -19.24
C ALA A 247 5.80 -8.36 -18.55
N ASN A 248 6.52 -9.33 -19.11
CA ASN A 248 6.62 -10.68 -18.55
C ASN A 248 8.07 -11.15 -18.49
N ASP A 249 8.42 -11.74 -17.35
CA ASP A 249 9.77 -12.21 -17.05
C ASP A 249 9.97 -13.66 -17.50
N GLY A 250 10.40 -13.84 -18.75
CA GLY A 250 10.75 -15.15 -19.34
C GLY A 250 12.26 -15.35 -19.48
N ASP A 251 12.78 -16.57 -19.32
CA ASP A 251 14.22 -16.79 -19.22
C ASP A 251 14.98 -16.80 -20.57
N ASP A 252 14.28 -16.89 -21.69
CA ASP A 252 14.89 -17.09 -23.02
C ASP A 252 14.29 -16.15 -24.11
N TRP A 253 15.08 -15.86 -25.15
CA TRP A 253 14.75 -14.89 -26.20
C TRP A 253 13.54 -15.29 -27.05
N HIS A 254 13.15 -16.56 -27.04
CA HIS A 254 11.96 -17.04 -27.75
C HIS A 254 10.67 -16.95 -26.91
N TRP A 255 10.77 -16.61 -25.62
CA TRP A 255 9.63 -16.51 -24.71
C TRP A 255 8.89 -15.20 -24.87
N ASN A 256 7.64 -15.16 -24.39
CA ASN A 256 6.81 -13.97 -24.41
C ASN A 256 7.32 -12.97 -23.36
N GLY A 257 8.15 -12.01 -23.77
CA GLY A 257 8.68 -10.97 -22.87
C GLY A 257 7.70 -9.79 -22.70
N THR A 258 6.79 -9.59 -23.65
CA THR A 258 5.70 -8.61 -23.52
C THR A 258 4.48 -9.07 -24.29
N VAL A 259 3.32 -9.01 -23.62
CA VAL A 259 2.01 -9.33 -24.18
C VAL A 259 1.12 -8.10 -24.13
N ILE A 260 0.06 -8.10 -24.94
CA ILE A 260 -0.96 -7.07 -24.91
C ILE A 260 -2.36 -7.65 -24.82
N ILE A 261 -3.27 -6.87 -24.26
CA ILE A 261 -4.70 -7.16 -24.20
C ILE A 261 -5.43 -5.92 -24.74
N PRO A 262 -6.18 -6.04 -25.85
CA PRO A 262 -6.99 -4.92 -26.34
C PRO A 262 -8.19 -4.69 -25.42
N ARG A 263 -8.64 -3.45 -25.31
CA ARG A 263 -9.92 -3.14 -24.65
C ARG A 263 -11.08 -3.69 -25.49
N ASP A 264 -11.97 -4.42 -24.85
CA ASP A 264 -13.22 -4.84 -25.44
C ASP A 264 -14.12 -3.63 -25.72
N SER A 265 -14.75 -3.60 -26.89
CA SER A 265 -15.55 -2.45 -27.30
C SER A 265 -16.90 -2.36 -26.58
N VAL A 266 -17.38 -3.46 -25.98
CA VAL A 266 -18.71 -3.53 -25.37
C VAL A 266 -18.62 -3.39 -23.86
N THR A 267 -17.89 -4.30 -23.21
CA THR A 267 -17.70 -4.31 -21.75
C THR A 267 -16.74 -3.23 -21.29
N ARG A 268 -15.96 -2.63 -22.20
CA ARG A 268 -14.90 -1.65 -21.92
C ARG A 268 -13.78 -2.19 -21.01
N LYS A 269 -13.76 -3.49 -20.71
CA LYS A 269 -12.68 -4.15 -19.95
C LYS A 269 -11.54 -4.58 -20.87
N PHE A 270 -10.34 -4.75 -20.33
CA PHE A 270 -9.20 -5.35 -21.04
C PHE A 270 -9.31 -6.86 -21.00
N THR A 271 -10.18 -7.36 -21.89
CA THR A 271 -10.43 -8.78 -22.17
C THR A 271 -10.91 -8.85 -23.63
N ASP A 272 -10.93 -10.03 -24.22
CA ASP A 272 -11.60 -10.27 -25.50
C ASP A 272 -12.72 -11.31 -25.37
N GLY A 273 -13.13 -11.60 -24.13
CA GLY A 273 -14.12 -12.63 -23.82
C GLY A 273 -13.58 -14.06 -23.90
N THR A 274 -12.28 -14.24 -24.17
CA THR A 274 -11.64 -15.56 -24.19
C THR A 274 -10.88 -15.84 -22.88
N PRO A 275 -10.64 -17.13 -22.54
CA PRO A 275 -9.85 -17.49 -21.35
C PRO A 275 -8.39 -17.04 -21.39
N VAL A 276 -7.85 -16.69 -22.57
CA VAL A 276 -6.47 -16.24 -22.77
C VAL A 276 -6.52 -14.95 -23.61
N PRO A 277 -6.88 -13.81 -23.00
CA PRO A 277 -7.20 -12.58 -23.72
C PRO A 277 -5.96 -11.81 -24.20
N TRP A 278 -4.76 -12.36 -23.98
CA TRP A 278 -3.50 -11.73 -24.30
C TRP A 278 -2.86 -12.31 -25.56
N ARG A 279 -2.10 -11.48 -26.26
CA ARG A 279 -1.25 -11.88 -27.39
C ARG A 279 0.17 -11.39 -27.17
N SER A 280 1.14 -12.24 -27.47
CA SER A 280 2.55 -11.86 -27.47
C SER A 280 2.84 -10.88 -28.60
N VAL A 281 3.52 -9.78 -28.28
CA VAL A 281 3.95 -8.77 -29.26
C VAL A 281 5.46 -8.61 -29.33
N MET A 282 6.17 -9.01 -28.27
CA MET A 282 7.61 -8.99 -28.23
C MET A 282 8.14 -10.24 -27.54
N ARG A 283 9.02 -10.95 -28.24
CA ARG A 283 9.79 -12.06 -27.69
C ARG A 283 11.16 -11.58 -27.29
N HIS A 284 11.43 -11.69 -25.99
CA HIS A 284 12.71 -11.31 -25.39
C HIS A 284 12.77 -11.90 -23.99
N LYS A 285 13.94 -11.80 -23.36
CA LYS A 285 14.17 -12.41 -22.07
C LYS A 285 14.35 -11.42 -20.94
N GLN A 286 13.91 -11.87 -19.78
CA GLN A 286 14.16 -11.32 -18.47
C GLN A 286 13.70 -9.87 -18.34
N CYS A 287 12.49 -9.60 -18.85
CA CYS A 287 11.82 -8.31 -18.70
C CYS A 287 11.31 -8.17 -17.26
N ASN A 288 11.75 -7.14 -16.55
CA ASN A 288 11.31 -6.88 -15.18
C ASN A 288 10.30 -5.74 -15.11
N GLY A 289 10.14 -4.97 -16.19
CA GLY A 289 9.06 -4.00 -16.32
C GLY A 289 9.19 -3.09 -17.53
N GLY A 290 8.09 -2.41 -17.81
CA GLY A 290 8.03 -1.34 -18.78
C GLY A 290 6.88 -0.37 -18.53
N ALA A 291 6.99 0.81 -19.14
CA ALA A 291 6.06 1.92 -18.99
C ALA A 291 5.86 2.66 -20.33
N ILE A 292 4.68 3.27 -20.48
CA ILE A 292 4.35 4.14 -21.61
C ILE A 292 4.67 5.59 -21.25
N HIS A 293 5.39 6.29 -22.11
CA HIS A 293 5.65 7.71 -21.93
C HIS A 293 4.35 8.52 -22.12
N PRO A 294 3.91 9.33 -21.15
CA PRO A 294 2.57 9.95 -21.17
C PRO A 294 2.39 10.98 -22.29
N THR A 295 3.47 11.63 -22.73
CA THR A 295 3.42 12.56 -23.87
C THR A 295 3.54 11.85 -25.22
N SER A 296 4.63 11.11 -25.48
CA SER A 296 4.90 10.51 -26.79
C SER A 296 4.15 9.21 -27.08
N GLY A 297 3.69 8.50 -26.05
CA GLY A 297 3.08 7.18 -26.16
C GLY A 297 4.08 6.04 -26.45
N ASP A 298 5.39 6.31 -26.43
CA ASP A 298 6.41 5.28 -26.66
C ASP A 298 6.51 4.32 -25.46
N TYR A 299 6.71 3.03 -25.73
CA TYR A 299 6.89 2.01 -24.70
C TYR A 299 8.37 1.82 -24.38
N TRP A 300 8.72 1.91 -23.10
CA TRP A 300 10.08 1.72 -22.59
C TRP A 300 10.10 0.51 -21.68
N PHE A 301 11.08 -0.39 -21.87
CA PHE A 301 11.18 -1.62 -21.09
C PHE A 301 12.63 -2.08 -20.96
N ASN A 302 12.87 -3.06 -20.09
CA ASN A 302 14.23 -3.54 -19.81
C ASN A 302 14.48 -5.01 -20.19
N SER A 303 15.75 -5.40 -20.05
CA SER A 303 16.17 -6.80 -19.89
C SER A 303 17.23 -6.89 -18.79
N TYR A 304 17.07 -7.88 -17.89
CA TYR A 304 17.94 -8.11 -16.74
C TYR A 304 19.41 -8.34 -17.09
N SER A 305 19.67 -9.17 -18.12
CA SER A 305 20.97 -9.80 -18.33
C SER A 305 22.15 -8.82 -18.40
N LYS A 306 22.01 -7.72 -19.15
CA LYS A 306 23.02 -6.67 -19.26
C LYS A 306 22.47 -5.30 -18.87
N SER A 307 21.34 -5.25 -18.18
CA SER A 307 20.69 -4.00 -17.76
C SER A 307 20.30 -3.12 -18.96
N GLN A 308 19.84 -3.73 -20.04
CA GLN A 308 19.48 -3.01 -21.25
C GLN A 308 18.16 -2.25 -21.06
N VAL A 309 18.08 -1.06 -21.66
CA VAL A 309 16.82 -0.32 -21.86
C VAL A 309 16.51 -0.26 -23.34
N TYR A 310 15.27 -0.61 -23.66
CA TYR A 310 14.72 -0.62 -25.02
C TYR A 310 13.56 0.35 -25.12
N LYS A 311 13.34 0.84 -26.34
CA LYS A 311 12.20 1.68 -26.70
C LYS A 311 11.51 1.11 -27.92
N VAL A 312 10.19 1.03 -27.87
CA VAL A 312 9.34 0.80 -29.04
C VAL A 312 8.58 2.08 -29.35
N PHE A 313 8.67 2.52 -30.61
CA PHE A 313 7.95 3.70 -31.08
C PHE A 313 6.45 3.49 -31.04
N ASN A 314 5.72 4.54 -30.66
CA ASN A 314 4.28 4.58 -30.79
C ASN A 314 3.84 4.36 -32.26
N ARG A 315 3.37 3.16 -32.59
CA ARG A 315 2.83 2.82 -33.91
C ARG A 315 1.33 3.12 -33.96
N SER A 316 0.97 4.40 -33.90
CA SER A 316 -0.40 4.96 -33.81
C SER A 316 -1.40 4.57 -34.93
N GLY A 317 -1.13 3.51 -35.70
CA GLY A 317 -1.99 3.04 -36.79
C GLY A 317 -1.68 1.66 -37.35
N GLN A 318 -0.78 0.87 -36.75
CA GLN A 318 -0.47 -0.48 -37.24
C GLN A 318 -0.49 -1.52 -36.11
N THR A 319 -0.92 -2.75 -36.43
CA THR A 319 -0.65 -3.91 -35.57
C THR A 319 0.85 -3.97 -35.33
N TRP A 320 1.26 -4.11 -34.07
CA TRP A 320 2.67 -4.26 -33.68
C TRP A 320 3.19 -5.59 -34.23
N ARG A 321 3.55 -5.61 -35.51
CA ARG A 321 4.27 -6.72 -36.12
C ARG A 321 5.75 -6.40 -35.98
N TYR A 322 6.43 -7.12 -35.09
CA TYR A 322 7.85 -7.33 -35.22
C TYR A 322 8.16 -8.82 -35.22
N GLY A 323 8.95 -9.21 -36.21
CA GLY A 323 9.45 -10.55 -36.45
C GLY A 323 10.96 -10.55 -36.48
N GLY A 324 11.56 -11.61 -35.96
CA GLY A 324 12.99 -11.91 -36.01
C GLY A 324 13.33 -12.95 -34.92
N PRO A 325 13.87 -14.14 -35.26
CA PRO A 325 13.86 -15.27 -34.34
C PRO A 325 15.03 -15.33 -33.34
N THR A 326 16.11 -14.55 -33.44
CA THR A 326 17.26 -14.65 -32.50
C THR A 326 17.98 -13.31 -32.24
N ALA A 327 18.67 -13.24 -31.09
CA ALA A 327 19.29 -12.05 -30.49
C ALA A 327 20.42 -11.40 -31.30
N ASP A 328 20.93 -12.08 -32.33
CA ASP A 328 22.11 -11.70 -33.10
C ASP A 328 21.77 -10.68 -34.20
N LYS A 329 20.48 -10.52 -34.53
CA LYS A 329 20.00 -9.64 -35.61
C LYS A 329 19.20 -8.43 -35.13
N LEU A 330 19.32 -8.04 -33.86
CA LEU A 330 18.64 -6.84 -33.32
C LEU A 330 18.94 -5.54 -34.10
N ASN A 331 19.97 -5.52 -34.94
CA ASN A 331 20.39 -4.35 -35.72
C ASN A 331 20.57 -4.60 -37.24
N GLU A 332 20.35 -5.81 -37.76
CA GLU A 332 20.81 -6.12 -39.13
C GLU A 332 20.03 -5.38 -40.23
N ASP A 333 18.77 -5.02 -39.96
CA ASP A 333 17.98 -4.27 -40.95
C ASP A 333 17.87 -2.78 -40.65
N GLY A 334 18.24 -2.29 -39.46
CA GLY A 334 18.28 -0.86 -39.11
C GLY A 334 17.02 -0.04 -39.46
N LYS A 335 15.94 -0.71 -39.84
CA LYS A 335 14.72 -0.17 -40.41
C LYS A 335 13.56 -0.80 -39.65
N GLU A 336 13.10 -0.01 -38.67
CA GLU A 336 11.74 -0.01 -38.11
C GLU A 336 11.38 -0.97 -36.97
N GLY A 337 11.77 -0.69 -35.71
CA GLY A 337 10.85 -1.09 -34.63
C GLY A 337 11.30 -0.99 -33.19
N ILE A 338 12.50 -1.47 -32.87
CA ILE A 338 12.99 -1.53 -31.49
C ILE A 338 14.42 -1.01 -31.48
N ASN A 339 14.62 0.12 -30.81
CA ASN A 339 15.95 0.68 -30.65
C ASN A 339 16.46 0.28 -29.27
N TYR A 340 17.61 -0.39 -29.23
CA TYR A 340 18.45 -0.44 -28.04
C TYR A 340 18.98 0.98 -27.78
N PHE A 341 18.81 1.48 -26.55
CA PHE A 341 19.21 2.85 -26.22
C PHE A 341 20.51 2.87 -25.40
N PHE A 342 20.53 2.23 -24.24
CA PHE A 342 21.71 2.22 -23.36
C PHE A 342 21.65 1.07 -22.36
N LEU A 343 22.79 0.78 -21.74
CA LEU A 343 22.87 0.00 -20.51
C LEU A 343 22.65 0.95 -19.33
N VAL A 344 21.93 0.50 -18.32
CA VAL A 344 21.83 1.23 -17.04
C VAL A 344 23.19 1.21 -16.33
N GLN A 345 23.79 0.02 -16.17
CA GLN A 345 25.08 -0.22 -15.52
C GLN A 345 25.73 -1.53 -16.04
N ASP A 346 26.18 -2.41 -15.12
CA ASP A 346 26.79 -3.73 -15.33
C ASP A 346 25.72 -4.83 -15.52
N ASN A 347 26.10 -6.11 -15.44
CA ASN A 347 25.19 -7.23 -15.70
C ASN A 347 24.24 -7.51 -14.51
N ASN A 348 23.14 -8.22 -14.78
CA ASN A 348 22.25 -8.80 -13.77
C ASN A 348 21.43 -7.78 -12.93
N TRP A 349 20.70 -6.90 -13.60
CA TRP A 349 19.87 -5.90 -12.92
C TRP A 349 18.38 -6.14 -13.07
N GLU A 350 17.71 -6.35 -11.95
CA GLU A 350 16.26 -6.42 -11.89
C GLU A 350 15.72 -5.02 -11.58
N PHE A 351 15.13 -4.36 -12.58
CA PHE A 351 14.57 -3.02 -12.41
C PHE A 351 13.31 -2.78 -13.26
N ASN A 352 12.46 -1.89 -12.77
CA ASN A 352 11.33 -1.37 -13.53
C ASN A 352 11.54 0.12 -13.85
N ILE A 353 10.84 0.60 -14.88
CA ILE A 353 10.86 2.00 -15.32
C ILE A 353 9.53 2.63 -14.94
N GLN A 354 9.55 3.78 -14.25
CA GLN A 354 8.36 4.52 -13.86
C GLN A 354 8.50 5.98 -14.29
N ILE A 355 7.66 6.39 -15.22
CA ILE A 355 7.75 7.70 -15.88
C ILE A 355 6.88 8.69 -15.11
N ALA A 356 7.41 9.87 -14.80
CA ALA A 356 6.64 10.91 -14.13
C ALA A 356 5.43 11.32 -14.96
N PRO A 357 4.29 11.72 -14.36
CA PRO A 357 3.10 12.15 -15.10
C PRO A 357 3.38 13.27 -16.11
N SER A 358 4.33 14.15 -15.78
CA SER A 358 4.78 15.23 -16.67
C SER A 358 5.52 14.73 -17.94
N GLY A 359 5.99 13.48 -17.95
CA GLY A 359 6.83 12.90 -19.00
C GLY A 359 8.27 13.45 -19.02
N LYS A 360 8.63 14.38 -18.13
CA LYS A 360 9.94 15.06 -18.19
C LYS A 360 11.10 14.20 -17.71
N PHE A 361 10.83 13.17 -16.92
CA PHE A 361 11.82 12.25 -16.41
C PHE A 361 11.18 10.91 -16.05
N ALA A 362 12.01 9.91 -15.80
CA ALA A 362 11.62 8.60 -15.30
C ALA A 362 12.59 8.12 -14.23
N TYR A 363 12.08 7.30 -13.31
CA TYR A 363 12.90 6.55 -12.38
C TYR A 363 13.12 5.12 -12.86
N ILE A 364 14.35 4.66 -12.72
CA ILE A 364 14.71 3.25 -12.74
C ILE A 364 14.76 2.78 -11.28
N VAL A 365 13.77 2.01 -10.89
CA VAL A 365 13.69 1.43 -9.54
C VAL A 365 14.35 0.07 -9.56
N SER A 366 15.55 -0.02 -8.99
CA SER A 366 16.37 -1.23 -9.06
C SER A 366 16.17 -2.08 -7.82
N LYS A 367 15.38 -3.14 -7.98
CA LYS A 367 14.99 -4.04 -6.89
C LYS A 367 16.21 -4.72 -6.27
N ASN A 368 16.97 -5.46 -7.08
CA ASN A 368 18.10 -6.26 -6.59
C ASN A 368 19.38 -5.44 -6.34
N GLN A 369 19.37 -4.14 -6.65
CA GLN A 369 20.50 -3.23 -6.41
C GLN A 369 20.20 -2.16 -5.36
N HIS A 370 18.97 -2.11 -4.83
CA HIS A 370 18.60 -1.36 -3.63
C HIS A 370 18.74 0.17 -3.74
N TYR A 371 18.51 0.72 -4.93
CA TYR A 371 18.58 2.16 -5.16
C TYR A 371 17.71 2.56 -6.37
N ILE A 372 17.54 3.87 -6.55
CA ILE A 372 16.76 4.47 -7.64
C ILE A 372 17.65 5.40 -8.44
N ALA A 373 17.64 5.24 -9.77
CA ALA A 373 18.27 6.15 -10.71
C ALA A 373 17.22 7.00 -11.43
N ARG A 374 17.61 8.18 -11.91
CA ARG A 374 16.79 9.11 -12.67
C ARG A 374 17.28 9.23 -14.10
N MET A 375 16.34 9.28 -15.04
CA MET A 375 16.58 9.57 -16.45
C MET A 375 15.77 10.80 -16.84
N ASP A 376 16.41 11.85 -17.32
CA ASP A 376 15.70 13.01 -17.87
C ASP A 376 15.30 12.74 -19.32
N TYR A 377 14.14 13.26 -19.74
CA TYR A 377 13.62 13.10 -21.09
C TYR A 377 13.99 14.30 -21.96
N ASN A 378 14.65 14.03 -23.08
CA ASN A 378 14.93 15.01 -24.11
C ASN A 378 13.79 14.98 -25.15
N PHE A 379 12.96 16.03 -25.15
CA PHE A 379 11.81 16.13 -26.06
C PHE A 379 12.20 16.30 -27.53
N GLU A 380 13.34 16.94 -27.82
CA GLU A 380 13.84 17.09 -29.18
C GLU A 380 14.29 15.75 -29.76
N LYS A 381 15.05 14.97 -28.97
CA LYS A 381 15.49 13.61 -29.34
C LYS A 381 14.37 12.57 -29.18
N ARG A 382 13.27 12.92 -28.51
CA ARG A 382 12.20 12.02 -28.08
C ARG A 382 12.73 10.79 -27.35
N ALA A 383 13.70 10.98 -26.45
CA ALA A 383 14.41 9.89 -25.79
C ALA A 383 14.84 10.27 -24.37
N PHE A 384 14.91 9.27 -23.49
CA PHE A 384 15.57 9.42 -22.19
C PHE A 384 17.09 9.51 -22.36
N GLU A 385 17.70 10.40 -21.58
CA GLU A 385 19.15 10.47 -21.39
C GLU A 385 19.61 9.34 -20.44
N ARG A 386 20.93 9.11 -20.35
CA ARG A 386 21.49 8.02 -19.53
C ARG A 386 21.13 8.18 -18.05
N PRO A 387 20.82 7.07 -17.35
CA PRO A 387 20.43 7.13 -15.95
C PRO A 387 21.57 7.61 -15.05
N GLN A 388 21.22 8.49 -14.10
CA GLN A 388 22.10 8.93 -13.03
C GLN A 388 21.57 8.40 -11.70
N PRO A 389 22.41 7.83 -10.81
CA PRO A 389 22.00 7.50 -9.46
C PRO A 389 21.37 8.72 -8.77
N PHE A 390 20.20 8.52 -8.16
CA PHE A 390 19.42 9.62 -7.58
C PHE A 390 19.30 9.48 -6.06
N VAL A 391 18.82 8.32 -5.59
CA VAL A 391 18.72 7.98 -4.16
C VAL A 391 19.04 6.50 -3.94
N GLY A 392 19.35 6.14 -2.70
CA GLY A 392 19.78 4.81 -2.29
C GLY A 392 21.30 4.60 -2.42
N SER A 393 21.75 3.40 -2.09
CA SER A 393 23.16 3.00 -2.19
C SER A 393 23.24 1.72 -3.01
N GLN A 394 23.83 1.81 -4.19
CA GLN A 394 23.96 0.67 -5.10
C GLN A 394 24.58 -0.54 -4.38
N LYS A 395 23.99 -1.73 -4.58
CA LYS A 395 24.43 -3.02 -4.01
C LYS A 395 24.44 -3.07 -2.48
N ARG A 396 23.81 -2.10 -1.81
CA ARG A 396 23.75 -2.05 -0.35
C ARG A 396 22.30 -1.96 0.12
N ARG A 397 21.73 -3.11 0.46
CA ARG A 397 20.43 -3.17 1.13
C ARG A 397 20.49 -2.58 2.54
N GLY A 398 19.37 -2.05 2.99
CA GLY A 398 19.15 -1.63 4.37
C GLY A 398 18.03 -0.60 4.47
N PHE A 399 17.92 0.03 5.63
CA PHE A 399 16.95 1.07 5.88
C PHE A 399 17.66 2.32 6.39
N LYS A 400 17.51 3.44 5.68
CA LYS A 400 18.02 4.75 6.10
C LYS A 400 17.33 5.87 5.35
N ASP A 401 16.69 6.78 6.08
CA ASP A 401 16.22 8.08 5.61
C ASP A 401 17.38 9.07 5.49
N GLY A 402 17.23 10.10 4.64
CA GLY A 402 18.30 11.05 4.33
C GLY A 402 18.19 11.62 2.93
N VAL A 403 19.28 12.19 2.41
CA VAL A 403 19.29 12.86 1.11
C VAL A 403 20.25 12.19 0.14
N GLY A 404 19.77 11.89 -1.06
CA GLY A 404 20.59 11.51 -2.21
C GLY A 404 21.25 10.14 -2.09
N VAL A 405 22.23 9.93 -2.97
CA VAL A 405 22.97 8.67 -3.13
C VAL A 405 23.92 8.44 -1.95
N GLY A 406 24.07 7.19 -1.49
CA GLY A 406 25.05 6.81 -0.46
C GLY A 406 24.63 7.12 0.98
N ASN A 407 23.71 8.07 1.18
CA ASN A 407 23.21 8.48 2.49
C ASN A 407 21.82 7.93 2.82
N THR A 408 21.18 7.28 1.85
CA THR A 408 19.88 6.62 1.98
C THR A 408 20.02 5.15 1.60
N LEU A 409 19.18 4.30 2.18
CA LEU A 409 19.15 2.85 1.93
C LEU A 409 17.71 2.39 1.70
N PHE A 410 17.58 1.44 0.77
CA PHE A 410 16.36 0.69 0.47
C PHE A 410 16.65 -0.81 0.62
N ASN A 411 15.61 -1.62 0.70
CA ASN A 411 15.68 -3.07 0.67
C ASN A 411 14.59 -3.60 -0.26
N GLU A 412 15.02 -4.00 -1.45
CA GLU A 412 14.17 -4.40 -2.58
C GLU A 412 13.00 -3.44 -2.87
N PRO A 413 13.28 -2.20 -3.31
CA PRO A 413 12.22 -1.28 -3.72
C PRO A 413 11.46 -1.82 -4.95
N GLN A 414 10.13 -1.67 -4.95
CA GLN A 414 9.20 -2.30 -5.90
C GLN A 414 8.50 -1.26 -6.79
N GLN A 415 7.15 -1.25 -6.82
CA GLN A 415 6.36 -0.21 -7.48
C GLN A 415 6.45 1.11 -6.72
N GLY A 416 6.32 2.21 -7.44
CA GLY A 416 6.05 3.51 -6.87
C GLY A 416 4.91 4.23 -7.59
N ALA A 417 4.54 5.38 -7.05
CA ALA A 417 3.51 6.25 -7.56
C ALA A 417 3.92 7.71 -7.36
N PHE A 418 3.66 8.54 -8.37
CA PHE A 418 3.86 9.99 -8.27
C PHE A 418 2.60 10.67 -7.75
N ASP A 419 2.77 11.67 -6.88
CA ASP A 419 1.70 12.63 -6.60
C ASP A 419 1.73 13.80 -7.61
N LYS A 420 0.76 14.71 -7.49
CA LYS A 420 0.63 15.91 -8.35
C LYS A 420 1.80 16.90 -8.25
N TYR A 421 2.70 16.72 -7.29
CA TYR A 421 3.89 17.53 -7.07
C TYR A 421 5.19 16.80 -7.44
N ASP A 422 5.08 15.70 -8.20
CA ASP A 422 6.19 14.83 -8.59
C ASP A 422 6.95 14.20 -7.40
N ASN A 423 6.37 14.17 -6.19
CA ASN A 423 6.92 13.32 -5.13
C ASN A 423 6.64 11.86 -5.47
N PHE A 424 7.63 11.01 -5.25
CA PHE A 424 7.57 9.60 -5.58
C PHE A 424 7.44 8.75 -4.32
N TYR A 425 6.31 8.06 -4.19
CA TYR A 425 6.03 7.16 -3.08
C TYR A 425 6.32 5.74 -3.54
N VAL A 426 7.29 5.07 -2.93
CA VAL A 426 7.79 3.77 -3.35
C VAL A 426 7.61 2.74 -2.25
N CYS A 427 7.13 1.58 -2.64
CA CYS A 427 7.11 0.38 -1.83
C CYS A 427 8.54 -0.10 -1.57
N ASP A 428 9.01 -0.03 -0.33
CA ASP A 428 10.32 -0.54 0.09
C ASP A 428 10.09 -1.91 0.73
N GLY A 429 9.94 -2.92 -0.14
CA GLY A 429 9.22 -4.16 0.14
C GLY A 429 9.75 -4.91 1.36
N GLU A 430 11.06 -5.15 1.41
CA GLU A 430 11.69 -5.92 2.48
C GLU A 430 11.96 -5.06 3.74
N ASN A 431 11.75 -3.74 3.64
CA ASN A 431 11.68 -2.85 4.80
C ASN A 431 10.23 -2.63 5.26
N ASN A 432 9.22 -3.29 4.68
CA ASN A 432 7.84 -3.29 5.14
C ASN A 432 7.23 -1.88 5.31
N CYS A 433 7.58 -0.96 4.41
CA CYS A 433 7.13 0.43 4.50
C CYS A 433 6.98 1.09 3.12
N ILE A 434 6.29 2.23 3.13
CA ILE A 434 6.20 3.13 1.98
C ILE A 434 7.16 4.29 2.24
N ARG A 435 8.07 4.55 1.29
CA ARG A 435 9.03 5.65 1.35
C ARG A 435 8.55 6.77 0.43
N LYS A 436 8.76 8.02 0.83
CA LYS A 436 8.57 9.20 -0.02
C LYS A 436 9.93 9.72 -0.45
N VAL A 437 10.08 9.99 -1.74
CA VAL A 437 11.23 10.61 -2.37
C VAL A 437 10.79 11.93 -3.00
N THR A 438 11.35 13.05 -2.55
CA THR A 438 11.06 14.37 -3.16
C THR A 438 11.87 14.57 -4.44
N PRO A 439 11.49 15.52 -5.33
CA PRO A 439 12.27 15.87 -6.52
C PRO A 439 13.72 16.28 -6.22
N GLU A 440 14.00 16.78 -5.01
CA GLU A 440 15.33 17.17 -4.53
C GLU A 440 16.15 15.98 -3.99
N GLY A 441 15.56 14.78 -3.96
CA GLY A 441 16.22 13.55 -3.51
C GLY A 441 16.21 13.34 -2.00
N GLN A 442 15.34 14.03 -1.25
CA GLN A 442 15.08 13.71 0.15
C GLN A 442 14.24 12.44 0.23
N VAL A 443 14.75 11.43 0.92
CA VAL A 443 14.03 10.19 1.24
C VAL A 443 13.58 10.23 2.69
N SER A 444 12.31 9.89 2.91
CA SER A 444 11.71 9.75 4.24
C SER A 444 10.75 8.56 4.25
N THR A 445 10.53 7.93 5.39
CA THR A 445 9.41 6.98 5.51
C THR A 445 8.08 7.72 5.57
N TYR A 446 7.17 7.37 4.68
CA TYR A 446 5.82 7.92 4.61
C TYR A 446 4.86 7.16 5.52
N ALA A 447 4.82 5.82 5.39
CA ALA A 447 3.98 4.95 6.20
C ALA A 447 4.70 3.62 6.50
N GLY A 448 4.34 2.95 7.59
CA GLY A 448 4.95 1.70 8.03
C GLY A 448 6.01 1.87 9.12
N ARG A 449 6.43 0.73 9.68
CA ARG A 449 7.42 0.62 10.77
C ARG A 449 8.62 -0.24 10.34
N PRO A 450 9.56 0.31 9.56
CA PRO A 450 10.66 -0.45 8.97
C PRO A 450 11.65 -1.06 9.97
N GLU A 451 11.71 -0.53 11.19
CA GLU A 451 12.54 -1.07 12.28
C GLU A 451 11.85 -2.18 13.07
N SER A 452 10.55 -2.41 12.83
CA SER A 452 9.78 -3.50 13.41
C SER A 452 9.75 -4.71 12.48
N ALA A 453 9.44 -5.89 13.03
CA ALA A 453 9.11 -7.04 12.20
C ALA A 453 7.89 -6.73 11.31
N ALA A 454 7.86 -7.37 10.14
CA ALA A 454 6.71 -7.35 9.26
C ALA A 454 5.43 -7.73 10.02
N GLY A 455 4.30 -7.15 9.63
CA GLY A 455 3.04 -7.40 10.32
C GLY A 455 1.84 -6.78 9.63
N TYR A 456 0.69 -6.85 10.30
CA TYR A 456 -0.56 -6.33 9.79
C TYR A 456 -1.25 -5.51 10.88
N SER A 457 -1.33 -4.20 10.64
CA SER A 457 -2.14 -3.30 11.45
C SER A 457 -2.54 -2.08 10.63
N ASP A 458 -3.80 -1.68 10.76
CA ASP A 458 -4.34 -0.41 10.28
C ASP A 458 -4.03 0.71 11.30
N GLY A 459 -4.30 1.96 10.93
CA GLY A 459 -4.18 3.12 11.81
C GLY A 459 -3.32 4.23 11.23
N ALA A 460 -2.68 5.00 12.11
CA ALA A 460 -1.81 6.11 11.70
C ALA A 460 -0.71 5.65 10.75
N LEU A 461 -0.22 6.55 9.89
CA LEU A 461 0.83 6.20 8.92
C LEU A 461 2.05 5.53 9.56
N ARG A 462 2.51 6.01 10.73
CA ARG A 462 3.66 5.44 11.47
C ARG A 462 3.28 4.35 12.48
N ASP A 463 2.00 4.07 12.64
CA ASP A 463 1.50 3.00 13.49
C ASP A 463 1.15 1.73 12.73
N ALA A 464 0.71 1.89 11.49
CA ALA A 464 0.37 0.81 10.60
C ALA A 464 1.58 -0.07 10.28
N GLN A 465 1.31 -1.36 10.07
CA GLN A 465 2.29 -2.34 9.63
C GLN A 465 1.89 -2.92 8.27
N PHE A 466 2.91 -3.17 7.46
CA PHE A 466 2.84 -3.86 6.18
C PHE A 466 3.69 -5.13 6.24
N ASN A 467 3.50 -6.01 5.27
CA ASN A 467 4.30 -7.20 5.07
C ASN A 467 4.53 -7.39 3.57
N SER A 468 5.73 -7.02 3.12
CA SER A 468 6.10 -7.01 1.71
C SER A 468 5.14 -6.16 0.85
N PRO A 469 4.95 -4.85 1.12
CA PRO A 469 4.17 -3.98 0.24
C PRO A 469 4.90 -3.86 -1.09
N PHE A 470 4.31 -4.31 -2.20
CA PHE A 470 4.99 -4.43 -3.49
C PHE A 470 4.37 -3.55 -4.59
N GLY A 471 3.06 -3.32 -4.54
CA GLY A 471 2.34 -2.47 -5.49
C GLY A 471 1.83 -1.20 -4.85
N ILE A 472 1.83 -0.08 -5.56
CA ILE A 472 1.24 1.18 -5.09
C ILE A 472 0.78 2.03 -6.28
N ILE A 473 -0.40 2.62 -6.18
CA ILE A 473 -0.94 3.61 -7.11
C ILE A 473 -1.54 4.78 -6.33
N TYR A 474 -1.54 5.97 -6.93
CA TYR A 474 -2.09 7.19 -6.36
C TYR A 474 -3.25 7.71 -7.19
N ASP A 475 -4.37 7.96 -6.55
CA ASP A 475 -5.53 8.63 -7.13
C ASP A 475 -5.53 10.10 -6.74
N ASP A 476 -5.27 10.96 -7.71
CA ASP A 476 -5.22 12.41 -7.56
C ASP A 476 -6.60 13.06 -7.42
N ASP A 477 -7.67 12.40 -7.88
CA ASP A 477 -9.04 12.92 -7.76
C ASP A 477 -9.55 12.91 -6.32
N ILE A 478 -9.10 11.92 -5.54
CA ILE A 478 -9.53 11.71 -4.16
C ILE A 478 -8.38 11.75 -3.15
N ASN A 479 -7.16 12.06 -3.61
CA ASN A 479 -5.92 12.10 -2.82
C ASN A 479 -5.68 10.82 -1.98
N ALA A 480 -5.83 9.65 -2.60
CA ALA A 480 -5.72 8.36 -1.94
C ALA A 480 -4.65 7.47 -2.59
N PHE A 481 -3.94 6.67 -1.78
CA PHE A 481 -3.11 5.57 -2.29
C PHE A 481 -3.84 4.24 -2.13
N TYR A 482 -3.59 3.32 -3.06
CA TYR A 482 -3.89 1.91 -2.93
C TYR A 482 -2.60 1.12 -2.99
N ILE A 483 -2.40 0.18 -2.05
CA ILE A 483 -1.16 -0.55 -1.84
C ILE A 483 -1.45 -2.04 -1.89
N ALA A 484 -0.72 -2.78 -2.72
CA ALA A 484 -0.71 -4.23 -2.70
C ALA A 484 0.25 -4.72 -1.62
N ASP A 485 -0.31 -5.14 -0.49
CA ASP A 485 0.40 -5.62 0.69
C ASP A 485 0.53 -7.15 0.58
N ARG A 486 1.58 -7.58 -0.14
CA ARG A 486 1.65 -8.88 -0.82
C ARG A 486 1.50 -10.05 0.14
N ASP A 487 2.25 -10.03 1.24
CA ASP A 487 2.26 -11.16 2.18
C ASP A 487 1.18 -11.03 3.26
N ASN A 488 0.60 -9.85 3.41
CA ASN A 488 -0.68 -9.67 4.09
C ASN A 488 -1.89 -9.99 3.20
N ARG A 489 -1.71 -10.37 1.93
CA ARG A 489 -2.78 -10.88 1.06
C ARG A 489 -3.94 -9.90 0.85
N ARG A 490 -3.64 -8.59 0.90
CA ARG A 490 -4.64 -7.52 0.96
C ARG A 490 -4.26 -6.35 0.05
N ILE A 491 -5.27 -5.58 -0.34
CA ILE A 491 -5.08 -4.21 -0.82
C ILE A 491 -5.35 -3.27 0.36
N ARG A 492 -4.38 -2.42 0.68
CA ARG A 492 -4.48 -1.38 1.71
C ARG A 492 -4.75 -0.05 1.04
N SER A 493 -5.29 0.91 1.77
CA SER A 493 -5.42 2.29 1.31
C SER A 493 -4.80 3.27 2.28
N ILE A 494 -4.28 4.38 1.75
CA ILE A 494 -3.89 5.55 2.54
C ILE A 494 -4.73 6.72 2.07
N LYS A 495 -5.65 7.18 2.91
CA LYS A 495 -6.53 8.32 2.65
C LYS A 495 -6.83 9.05 3.95
N VAL A 496 -7.35 10.28 3.85
CA VAL A 496 -8.02 10.93 4.98
C VAL A 496 -9.17 10.02 5.42
N GLU A 497 -9.32 9.87 6.74
CA GLU A 497 -10.08 8.82 7.46
C GLU A 497 -11.55 8.61 7.09
#